data_AF-A0A848FF09-F1
#
_entry.id   AF-A0A848FF09-F1
#
_cell.length_a   1.000
_cell.length_b   1.000
_cell.length_c   1.000
_cell.angle_alpha   90.00
_cell.angle_beta   90.00
_cell.angle_gamma   90.00
#
_symmetry.space_group_name_H-M   'P 1'
#
loop_
_entity.id
_entity.type
_entity.pdbx_description
1 polymer ?
#
loop_
_entity_poly.entity_id
_entity_poly.type
_entity_poly.pdbx_seq_one_letter_code
_entity_poly.pdbx_strand_id
1 'polypeptide(L)' 'MTTPNTTLDIAGLETVYDRLATAIDAAGDKSELFLVKLALLNAQALGDAEAFQQQVEAALRDL' A
#
# COMPACT_ATOMS: atom_id res chain seq x y z
N MET A 1 12.48 -22.99 -13.70
CA MET A 1 11.17 -22.33 -13.54
C MET A 1 11.45 -20.90 -13.15
N THR A 2 11.32 -19.95 -14.07
CA THR A 2 11.57 -18.52 -13.81
C THR A 2 10.37 -17.95 -13.07
N THR A 3 10.52 -17.67 -11.78
CA THR A 3 9.58 -16.88 -11.00
C THR A 3 9.42 -15.51 -11.68
N PRO A 4 8.24 -15.16 -12.21
CA PRO A 4 8.04 -13.80 -12.70
C PRO A 4 8.14 -12.88 -11.48
N ASN A 5 9.13 -12.00 -11.47
CA ASN A 5 9.16 -10.86 -10.55
C ASN A 5 7.85 -10.10 -10.78
N THR A 6 6.85 -10.35 -9.95
CA THR A 6 5.49 -9.78 -10.09
C THR A 6 5.49 -8.37 -9.50
N THR A 7 6.49 -7.58 -9.86
CA THR A 7 6.49 -6.14 -9.63
C THR A 7 5.40 -5.57 -10.51
N LEU A 8 4.44 -4.86 -9.91
CA LEU A 8 3.41 -4.16 -10.65
C LEU A 8 4.05 -3.28 -11.71
N ASP A 9 3.65 -3.46 -12.97
CA ASP A 9 3.98 -2.52 -14.04
C ASP A 9 3.28 -1.17 -13.79
N ILE A 10 3.72 -0.11 -14.47
CA ILE A 10 3.18 1.25 -14.34
C ILE A 10 1.64 1.26 -14.45
N ALA A 11 1.07 0.54 -15.42
CA ALA A 11 -0.39 0.46 -15.57
C ALA A 11 -1.09 -0.20 -14.37
N GLY A 12 -0.41 -1.16 -13.73
CA GLY A 12 -0.88 -1.77 -12.49
C GLY A 12 -0.85 -0.78 -11.33
N LEU A 13 0.22 0.02 -11.22
CA LEU A 13 0.35 1.07 -10.19
C LEU A 13 -0.72 2.15 -10.37
N GLU A 14 -0.99 2.59 -11.61
CA GLU A 14 -2.05 3.55 -11.92
C GLU A 14 -3.43 3.03 -11.49
N THR A 15 -3.72 1.76 -11.75
CA THR A 15 -4.98 1.12 -11.33
C THR A 15 -5.10 1.08 -9.81
N VAL A 16 -4.02 0.75 -9.09
CA VAL A 16 -4.01 0.74 -7.63
C VAL A 16 -4.17 2.16 -7.08
N TYR A 17 -3.52 3.15 -7.68
CA TYR A 17 -3.62 4.54 -7.28
C TYR A 17 -5.04 5.10 -7.48
N ASP A 18 -5.66 4.87 -8.65
CA ASP A 18 -7.04 5.27 -8.94
C ASP A 18 -8.04 4.67 -7.94
N ARG A 19 -7.89 3.37 -7.65
CA ARG A 19 -8.69 2.68 -6.63
C ARG A 19 -8.47 3.27 -5.25
N LEU A 20 -7.23 3.58 -4.89
CA LEU A 20 -6.89 4.16 -3.60
C LEU A 20 -7.48 5.57 -3.46
N ALA A 21 -7.36 6.42 -4.48
CA ALA A 21 -7.93 7.76 -4.49
C ALA A 21 -9.46 7.72 -4.31
N THR A 22 -10.15 6.83 -5.05
CA THR A 22 -11.60 6.64 -4.91
C THR A 22 -11.98 6.16 -3.51
N ALA A 23 -11.20 5.25 -2.92
CA ALA A 23 -11.48 4.73 -1.58
C ALA A 23 -11.21 5.78 -0.47
N ILE A 24 -10.19 6.61 -0.64
CA ILE A 24 -9.89 7.73 0.25
C ILE A 24 -11.04 8.74 0.23
N ASP A 25 -11.53 9.11 -0.95
CA ASP A 25 -12.67 10.02 -1.11
C ASP A 25 -13.93 9.46 -0.43
N ALA A 26 -14.22 8.17 -0.66
CA ALA A 26 -15.35 7.48 -0.01
C ALA A 26 -15.22 7.39 1.52
N ALA A 27 -13.99 7.35 2.04
CA ALA A 27 -13.74 7.34 3.49
C ALA A 27 -13.95 8.73 4.14
N GLY A 28 -13.79 9.83 3.37
CA GLY A 28 -14.00 11.21 3.82
C GLY A 28 -13.23 11.55 5.10
N ASP A 29 -13.92 11.99 6.15
CA ASP A 29 -13.32 12.28 7.46
C ASP A 29 -12.54 11.12 8.10
N LYS A 30 -12.71 9.88 7.60
CA LYS A 30 -12.04 8.69 8.11
C LYS A 30 -10.89 8.22 7.21
N SER A 31 -10.43 9.03 6.26
CA SER A 31 -9.34 8.64 5.36
C SER A 31 -8.08 8.19 6.10
N GLU A 32 -7.68 8.86 7.18
CA GLU A 32 -6.52 8.45 7.99
C GLU A 32 -6.72 7.05 8.62
N LEU A 33 -7.88 6.81 9.25
CA LEU A 33 -8.22 5.51 9.82
C LEU A 33 -8.29 4.41 8.76
N PHE A 34 -8.82 4.73 7.58
CA PHE A 34 -8.85 3.82 6.43
C PHE A 34 -7.45 3.46 5.96
N LEU A 35 -6.56 4.44 5.79
CA LEU A 35 -5.19 4.24 5.34
C LEU A 35 -4.38 3.40 6.33
N VAL A 36 -4.52 3.67 7.64
CA VAL A 36 -3.89 2.85 8.68
C VAL A 36 -4.40 1.41 8.61
N LYS A 37 -5.72 1.20 8.48
CA LYS A 37 -6.30 -0.13 8.36
C LYS A 37 -5.84 -0.86 7.09
N LEU A 38 -5.76 -0.16 5.96
CA LEU A 38 -5.24 -0.71 4.71
C LEU A 38 -3.76 -1.12 4.86
N ALA A 39 -2.95 -0.28 5.49
CA ALA A 39 -1.54 -0.57 5.73
C ALA A 39 -1.36 -1.81 6.64
N LEU A 40 -2.15 -1.93 7.71
CA LEU A 40 -2.15 -3.11 8.58
C LEU A 40 -2.60 -4.38 7.87
N LEU A 41 -3.60 -4.31 6.98
CA LEU A 41 -4.02 -5.44 6.15
C LEU A 41 -2.91 -5.88 5.19
N ASN A 42 -2.19 -4.93 4.59
CA ASN A 42 -1.03 -5.23 3.75
C ASN A 42 0.14 -5.82 4.56
N ALA A 43 0.40 -5.33 5.77
CA ALA A 43 1.40 -5.92 6.67
C ALA A 43 1.07 -7.38 7.02
N GLN A 44 -0.22 -7.67 7.29
CA GLN A 44 -0.68 -9.03 7.55
C GLN A 44 -0.55 -9.92 6.31
N ALA A 45 -0.87 -9.39 5.12
CA ALA A 45 -0.72 -10.12 3.85
C ALA A 45 0.75 -10.37 3.48
N LEU A 46 1.64 -9.42 3.81
CA LEU A 46 3.09 -9.55 3.66
C LEU A 46 3.65 -10.62 4.59
N GLY A 47 3.09 -10.75 5.80
CA GLY A 47 3.50 -11.74 6.80
C GLY A 47 4.86 -11.45 7.45
N ASP A 48 5.46 -10.29 7.16
CA ASP A 48 6.77 -9.87 7.65
C ASP A 48 6.67 -8.45 8.25
N ALA A 49 6.82 -8.38 9.57
CA ALA A 49 6.70 -7.13 10.32
C ALA A 49 7.93 -6.23 10.14
N GLU A 50 9.14 -6.78 9.97
CA GLU A 50 10.36 -5.99 9.77
C GLU A 50 10.34 -5.34 8.39
N ALA A 51 9.95 -6.09 7.36
CA ALA A 51 9.81 -5.56 6.01
C ALA A 51 8.78 -4.42 5.95
N PHE A 52 7.65 -4.56 6.65
CA PHE A 52 6.66 -3.48 6.75
C PHE A 52 7.21 -2.25 7.51
N GLN A 53 7.94 -2.45 8.61
CA GLN A 53 8.57 -1.33 9.33
C GLN A 53 9.59 -0.57 8.46
N GLN A 54 10.40 -1.29 7.68
CA GLN A 54 11.31 -0.67 6.73
C GLN A 54 10.58 0.14 5.66
N GLN A 55 9.45 -0.35 5.15
CA GLN A 55 8.61 0.41 4.21
C GLN A 55 8.03 1.69 4.84
N VAL A 56 7.62 1.63 6.11
CA VAL A 56 7.15 2.81 6.85
C VAL A 56 8.27 3.84 6.98
N GLU A 57 9.47 3.43 7.38
CA GLU A 57 10.62 4.35 7.44
C GLU A 57 10.98 4.94 6.08
N ALA A 58 10.92 4.13 5.02
CA ALA A 58 11.19 4.59 3.66
C ALA A 58 10.17 5.66 3.21
N ALA A 59 8.88 5.41 3.45
CA ALA A 59 7.81 6.37 3.14
C ALA A 59 7.97 7.67 3.93
N LEU A 60 8.37 7.61 5.21
CA LEU A 60 8.62 8.81 6.03
C LEU A 60 9.81 9.65 5.56
N ARG A 61 10.78 9.05 4.86
CA ARG A 61 11.95 9.78 4.33
C ARG A 61 11.67 10.44 2.97
N ASP A 62 10.67 9.95 2.24
CA ASP A 62 10.28 10.41 0.89
C ASP A 62 9.10 11.40 0.90
N LEU A 63 8.49 11.60 2.08
CA LEU A 63 7.43 12.57 2.38
C LEU A 63 7.96 14.01 2.46
#